data_AF-A0A3D8Z8L7-F1
#
_entry.id   AF-A0A3D8Z8L7-F1
#
_cell.length_a   1.000
_cell.length_b   1.000
_cell.length_c   1.000
_cell.angle_alpha   90.00
_cell.angle_beta   90.00
_cell.angle_gamma   90.00
#
_symmetry.space_group_name_H-M   'P 1'
#
loop_
_entity.id
_entity.type
_entity.pdbx_description
1 polymer ?
#
loop_
_entity_poly.entity_id
_entity_poly.type
_entity_poly.pdbx_seq_one_letter_code
_entity_poly.pdbx_strand_id
1 'polypeptide(L)'
;MANITDFTEKQFEDRLEKNVERLTKNRLAVESPTAFLLGGQPGSGKTSLRSAIFEETQGNVIVIDNDTFKQQHPNFDELVKLYEKDVVKHVTPYSNRMTEALISRLSDQGYNLVIEGTGRTTDVPIQTATMLQSGSVAK
;
A
#
# COMPACT_ATOMS: atom_id res chain seq x y z
N MET A 1 -6.23 26.86 15.68
CA MET A 1 -6.75 25.48 15.81
C MET A 1 -5.90 24.62 14.91
N ALA A 2 -5.31 23.53 15.41
CA ALA A 2 -4.56 22.61 14.55
C ALA A 2 -5.52 22.03 13.50
N ASN A 3 -5.08 21.98 12.25
CA ASN A 3 -5.88 21.39 11.18
C ASN A 3 -5.96 19.88 11.42
N ILE A 4 -7.16 19.34 11.63
CA ILE A 4 -7.35 17.94 12.01
C ILE A 4 -7.01 16.94 10.88
N THR A 5 -6.77 17.43 9.66
CA THR A 5 -6.22 16.64 8.55
C THR A 5 -4.72 16.39 8.68
N ASP A 6 -4.03 17.16 9.53
CA ASP A 6 -2.61 17.01 9.74
C ASP A 6 -2.35 15.91 10.79
N PHE A 7 -1.22 15.25 10.65
CA PHE A 7 -0.73 14.25 11.58
C PHE A 7 0.77 14.45 11.78
N THR A 8 1.26 14.07 12.96
CA THR A 8 2.68 14.14 13.27
C THR A 8 3.45 13.00 12.61
N GLU A 9 4.73 13.22 12.35
CA GLU A 9 5.66 12.18 11.87
C GLU A 9 5.67 10.95 12.79
N LYS A 10 5.62 11.16 14.11
CA LYS A 10 5.55 10.06 15.08
C LYS A 10 4.28 9.21 14.90
N GLN A 11 3.11 9.85 14.73
CA GLN A 11 1.86 9.12 14.52
C GLN A 11 1.86 8.33 13.21
N PHE A 12 2.55 8.83 12.19
CA PHE A 12 2.75 8.14 10.91
C PHE A 12 3.69 6.94 11.09
N GLU A 13 4.88 7.14 11.67
CA GLU A 13 5.88 6.08 11.84
C GLU A 13 5.35 4.95 12.74
N ASP A 14 4.67 5.28 13.84
CA ASP A 14 4.05 4.29 14.73
C ASP A 14 3.05 3.38 13.98
N ARG A 15 2.37 3.90 12.95
CA ARG A 15 1.42 3.14 12.12
C ARG A 15 2.12 2.41 11.00
N LEU A 16 3.17 2.99 10.42
CA LEU A 16 4.01 2.35 9.42
C LEU A 16 4.63 1.07 9.99
N GLU A 17 5.26 1.15 11.16
CA GLU A 17 5.88 -0.01 11.82
C GLU A 17 4.86 -1.11 12.14
N LYS A 18 3.67 -0.75 12.66
CA LYS A 18 2.58 -1.70 12.88
C LYS A 18 2.09 -2.36 11.59
N ASN A 19 2.03 -1.61 10.49
CA ASN A 19 1.65 -2.18 9.19
C ASN A 19 2.74 -3.13 8.68
N VAL A 20 4.02 -2.77 8.81
CA VAL A 20 5.13 -3.63 8.43
C VAL A 20 5.08 -4.94 9.21
N GLU A 21 4.98 -4.89 10.54
CA GLU A 21 4.85 -6.09 11.39
C GLU A 21 3.66 -6.96 10.98
N ARG A 22 2.48 -6.34 10.81
CA ARG A 22 1.25 -7.06 10.43
C ARG A 22 1.36 -7.70 9.04
N LEU A 23 1.90 -6.98 8.05
CA LEU A 23 1.94 -7.41 6.66
C LEU A 23 3.02 -8.47 6.42
N THR A 24 4.13 -8.40 7.15
CA THR A 24 5.25 -9.36 7.05
C THR A 24 5.04 -10.62 7.88
N LYS A 25 4.03 -10.66 8.76
CA LYS A 25 3.73 -11.84 9.57
C LYS A 25 3.56 -13.08 8.69
N ASN A 26 4.38 -14.10 8.93
CA ASN A 26 4.42 -15.35 8.15
C ASN A 26 4.71 -15.13 6.66
N ARG A 27 5.53 -14.12 6.34
CA ARG A 27 6.10 -13.88 5.01
C ARG A 27 7.62 -13.90 5.13
N LEU A 28 8.28 -14.28 4.06
CA LEU A 28 9.73 -14.36 3.99
C LEU A 28 10.22 -13.53 2.81
N ALA A 29 11.26 -12.74 3.04
CA ALA A 29 12.04 -12.14 1.97
C ALA A 29 12.67 -13.24 1.10
N VAL A 30 12.85 -12.94 -0.18
CA VAL A 30 13.42 -13.87 -1.18
C VAL A 30 14.57 -13.19 -1.93
N GLU A 31 15.44 -13.99 -2.54
CA GLU A 31 16.60 -13.47 -3.28
C GLU A 31 16.19 -12.64 -4.51
N SER A 32 15.15 -13.10 -5.21
CA SER A 32 14.62 -12.48 -6.44
C SER A 32 13.13 -12.15 -6.26
N PRO A 33 12.78 -11.05 -5.57
CA PRO A 33 11.39 -10.69 -5.31
C PRO A 33 10.65 -10.32 -6.59
N THR A 34 9.36 -10.68 -6.64
CA THR A 34 8.46 -10.32 -7.74
C THR A 34 7.38 -9.38 -7.24
N ALA A 35 7.13 -8.32 -8.02
CA ALA A 35 6.03 -7.39 -7.77
C ALA A 35 4.96 -7.50 -8.87
N PHE A 36 3.72 -7.67 -8.45
CA PHE A 36 2.54 -7.80 -9.30
C PHE A 36 1.72 -6.52 -9.22
N LEU A 37 1.70 -5.73 -10.29
CA LEU A 37 0.87 -4.53 -10.39
C LEU A 37 -0.51 -4.91 -10.93
N LEU A 38 -1.55 -4.77 -10.10
CA LEU A 38 -2.91 -5.07 -10.51
C LEU A 38 -3.63 -3.81 -11.00
N GLY A 39 -4.21 -3.88 -12.19
CA GLY A 39 -5.03 -2.81 -12.78
C GLY A 39 -6.43 -3.31 -13.13
N GLY A 40 -7.43 -2.44 -13.00
CA GLY A 40 -8.80 -2.74 -13.40
C GLY A 40 -9.83 -1.91 -12.65
N GLN A 41 -10.98 -1.67 -13.28
CA GLN A 41 -12.10 -0.95 -12.68
C GLN A 41 -12.64 -1.67 -11.43
N PRO A 42 -13.34 -0.96 -10.52
CA PRO A 42 -14.13 -1.61 -9.48
C PRO A 42 -15.08 -2.66 -10.08
N GLY A 43 -15.17 -3.83 -9.45
CA GLY A 43 -15.99 -4.95 -9.95
C GLY A 43 -15.37 -5.79 -11.07
N SER A 44 -14.14 -5.48 -11.55
CA SER A 44 -13.49 -6.24 -12.64
C SER A 44 -12.95 -7.62 -12.24
N GLY A 45 -13.09 -8.04 -10.98
CA GLY A 45 -12.61 -9.34 -10.51
C GLY A 45 -11.14 -9.41 -10.10
N LYS A 46 -10.49 -8.30 -9.74
CA LYS A 46 -9.10 -8.28 -9.24
C LYS A 46 -8.84 -9.27 -8.09
N THR A 47 -9.85 -9.56 -7.27
CA THR A 47 -9.76 -10.58 -6.21
C THR A 47 -9.37 -11.97 -6.74
N SER A 48 -9.80 -12.34 -7.94
CA SER A 48 -9.39 -13.60 -8.57
C SER A 48 -7.90 -13.58 -8.93
N LEU A 49 -7.38 -12.45 -9.41
CA LEU A 49 -5.94 -12.27 -9.65
C LEU A 49 -5.14 -12.35 -8.34
N ARG A 50 -5.62 -11.72 -7.26
CA ARG A 50 -5.01 -11.88 -5.93
C ARG A 50 -4.93 -13.34 -5.51
N SER A 51 -5.98 -14.12 -5.76
CA SER A 51 -6.04 -15.53 -5.39
C SER A 51 -5.05 -16.37 -6.20
N ALA A 52 -4.97 -16.13 -7.52
CA ALA A 52 -4.01 -16.80 -8.39
C ALA A 52 -2.55 -16.50 -7.99
N ILE A 53 -2.23 -15.22 -7.71
CA ILE A 53 -0.88 -14.82 -7.26
C ILE A 53 -0.56 -15.42 -5.89
N PHE A 54 -1.54 -15.48 -4.99
CA PHE A 54 -1.36 -16.12 -3.69
C PHE A 54 -1.04 -17.61 -3.85
N GLU A 55 -1.71 -18.32 -4.74
CA GLU A 55 -1.41 -19.73 -5.06
C GLU A 55 -0.02 -19.88 -5.69
N GLU A 56 0.31 -19.06 -6.70
CA GLU A 56 1.60 -19.06 -7.39
C GLU A 56 2.78 -18.83 -6.44
N THR A 57 2.62 -17.92 -5.49
CA THR A 57 3.65 -17.60 -4.47
C THR A 57 3.59 -18.49 -3.24
N GLN A 58 2.73 -19.52 -3.23
CA GLN A 58 2.50 -20.42 -2.08
C GLN A 58 2.18 -19.66 -0.79
N GLY A 59 1.45 -18.55 -0.94
CA GLY A 59 1.08 -17.63 0.13
C GLY A 59 2.19 -16.67 0.57
N ASN A 60 3.39 -16.73 0.00
CA ASN A 60 4.50 -15.83 0.32
C ASN A 60 4.46 -14.53 -0.51
N VAL A 61 3.39 -13.76 -0.32
CA VAL A 61 3.19 -12.46 -0.97
C VAL A 61 2.46 -11.48 -0.05
N ILE A 62 2.82 -10.20 -0.13
CA ILE A 62 2.20 -9.11 0.62
C ILE A 62 1.30 -8.31 -0.30
N VAL A 63 0.04 -8.13 0.08
CA VAL A 63 -0.91 -7.28 -0.66
C VAL A 63 -0.90 -5.87 -0.07
N ILE A 64 -0.60 -4.89 -0.91
CA ILE A 64 -0.64 -3.46 -0.59
C ILE A 64 -1.86 -2.85 -1.29
N ASP A 65 -2.83 -2.45 -0.47
CA ASP A 65 -4.12 -1.87 -0.91
C ASP A 65 -4.36 -0.53 -0.20
N ASN A 66 -4.32 0.56 -0.97
CA ASN A 66 -4.43 1.93 -0.46
C ASN A 66 -5.70 2.14 0.38
N ASP A 67 -6.82 1.52 -0.01
CA ASP A 67 -8.10 1.70 0.68
C ASP A 67 -8.05 1.18 2.13
N THR A 68 -7.22 0.17 2.39
CA THR A 68 -7.04 -0.41 3.74
C THR A 68 -6.37 0.54 4.72
N PHE A 69 -5.65 1.56 4.23
CA PHE A 69 -4.91 2.51 5.07
C PHE A 69 -5.69 3.79 5.37
N LYS A 70 -6.73 4.13 4.60
CA LYS A 70 -7.51 5.38 4.76
C LYS A 70 -8.08 5.54 6.18
N GLN A 71 -8.63 4.47 6.72
CA GLN A 71 -9.23 4.45 8.07
C GLN A 71 -8.19 4.50 9.18
N GLN A 72 -6.91 4.33 8.86
CA GLN A 72 -5.83 4.39 9.84
C GLN A 72 -5.36 5.82 10.11
N HIS A 73 -5.90 6.83 9.43
CA HIS A 73 -5.57 8.23 9.72
C HIS A 73 -5.71 8.52 11.23
N PRO A 74 -4.76 9.21 11.88
CA PRO A 74 -4.79 9.39 13.33
C PRO A 74 -6.05 10.02 13.90
N ASN A 75 -6.69 10.91 13.12
CA ASN A 75 -7.92 11.61 13.47
C ASN A 75 -9.12 11.14 12.62
N PHE A 76 -9.14 9.88 12.18
CA PHE A 76 -10.15 9.40 11.23
C PHE A 76 -11.59 9.62 11.74
N ASP A 77 -11.85 9.30 13.00
CA ASP A 77 -13.19 9.43 13.60
C ASP A 77 -13.66 10.89 13.66
N GLU A 78 -12.77 11.83 13.96
CA GLU A 78 -13.06 13.26 13.94
C GLU A 78 -13.32 13.76 12.50
N LEU A 79 -12.52 13.29 11.54
CA LEU A 79 -12.70 13.62 10.13
C LEU A 79 -14.02 13.08 9.56
N VAL A 80 -14.45 11.88 9.97
CA VAL A 80 -15.76 11.33 9.60
C VAL A 80 -16.89 12.19 10.15
N LYS A 81 -16.78 12.67 11.40
CA LYS A 81 -17.80 13.55 12.01
C LYS A 81 -17.88 14.91 11.31
N LEU A 82 -16.76 15.43 10.81
CA LEU A 82 -16.71 16.74 10.17
C LEU A 82 -17.12 16.71 8.69
N TYR A 83 -16.69 15.69 7.96
CA TYR A 83 -16.81 15.63 6.49
C TYR A 83 -17.77 14.55 5.99
N GLU A 84 -18.24 13.66 6.86
CA GLU A 84 -19.15 12.55 6.53
C GLU A 84 -18.70 11.78 5.29
N LYS A 85 -19.44 11.90 4.18
CA LYS A 85 -19.16 11.20 2.91
C LYS A 85 -17.94 11.75 2.19
N ASP A 86 -17.54 13.00 2.44
CA ASP A 86 -16.37 13.63 1.81
C ASP A 86 -15.05 13.28 2.52
N VAL A 87 -15.09 12.55 3.65
CA VAL A 87 -13.91 12.16 4.44
C VAL A 87 -12.80 11.52 3.59
N VAL A 88 -13.17 10.76 2.55
CA VAL A 88 -12.23 10.07 1.66
C VAL A 88 -11.21 11.03 1.07
N LYS A 89 -11.62 12.23 0.66
CA LYS A 89 -10.72 13.23 0.07
C LYS A 89 -9.68 13.73 1.08
N HIS A 90 -10.04 13.79 2.36
CA HIS A 90 -9.19 14.30 3.44
C HIS A 90 -8.18 13.27 3.93
N VAL A 91 -8.48 11.97 3.84
CA VAL A 91 -7.60 10.90 4.32
C VAL A 91 -6.75 10.26 3.21
N THR A 92 -7.09 10.52 1.94
CA THR A 92 -6.35 9.99 0.79
C THR A 92 -4.87 10.42 0.78
N PRO A 93 -4.49 11.67 1.11
CA PRO A 93 -3.07 12.04 1.20
C PRO A 93 -2.28 11.18 2.19
N TYR A 94 -2.87 10.87 3.35
CA TYR A 94 -2.27 9.98 4.34
C TYR A 94 -2.12 8.55 3.81
N SER A 95 -3.17 7.98 3.19
CA SER A 95 -3.11 6.61 2.68
C SER A 95 -2.11 6.48 1.53
N ASN A 96 -2.02 7.48 0.65
CA ASN A 96 -1.01 7.50 -0.42
C ASN A 96 0.40 7.46 0.14
N ARG A 97 0.70 8.34 1.11
CA ARG A 97 2.00 8.36 1.79
C ARG A 97 2.31 7.02 2.47
N MET A 98 1.33 6.41 3.14
CA MET A 98 1.48 5.09 3.77
C MET A 98 1.74 3.99 2.73
N THR A 99 1.01 3.99 1.61
CA THR A 99 1.19 3.04 0.51
C THR A 99 2.61 3.14 -0.07
N GLU A 100 3.07 4.35 -0.39
CA GLU A 100 4.42 4.57 -0.94
C GLU A 100 5.52 4.11 0.03
N ALA A 101 5.41 4.49 1.31
CA ALA A 101 6.36 4.09 2.33
C ALA A 101 6.42 2.56 2.53
N LEU A 102 5.27 1.88 2.48
CA LEU A 102 5.19 0.42 2.57
C LEU A 102 5.78 -0.27 1.34
N ILE A 103 5.49 0.23 0.13
CA ILE A 103 6.08 -0.33 -1.10
C ILE A 103 7.60 -0.24 -1.00
N SER A 104 8.15 0.95 -0.71
CA SER A 104 9.59 1.16 -0.59
C SER A 104 10.22 0.27 0.49
N ARG A 105 9.69 0.29 1.72
CA ARG A 105 10.28 -0.46 2.83
C ARG A 105 10.25 -1.98 2.60
N LEU A 106 9.16 -2.50 2.03
CA LEU A 106 9.01 -3.93 1.80
C LEU A 106 9.73 -4.41 0.53
N SER A 107 9.87 -3.55 -0.50
CA SER A 107 10.71 -3.86 -1.65
C SER A 107 12.19 -3.90 -1.29
N ASP A 108 12.66 -2.97 -0.46
CA ASP A 108 14.05 -2.92 0.00
C ASP A 108 14.42 -4.16 0.83
N GLN A 109 13.44 -4.69 1.57
CA GLN A 109 13.60 -5.93 2.34
C GLN A 109 13.48 -7.21 1.48
N GLY A 110 13.06 -7.11 0.22
CA GLY A 110 13.01 -8.24 -0.71
C GLY A 110 11.77 -9.13 -0.61
N TYR A 111 10.61 -8.58 -0.26
CA TYR A 111 9.34 -9.33 -0.28
C TYR A 111 8.69 -9.35 -1.66
N ASN A 112 7.95 -10.42 -1.96
CA ASN A 112 7.00 -10.40 -3.08
C ASN A 112 5.82 -9.50 -2.74
N LEU A 113 5.43 -8.64 -3.70
CA LEU A 113 4.39 -7.63 -3.49
C LEU A 113 3.27 -7.75 -4.51
N VAL A 114 2.03 -7.59 -4.08
CA VAL A 114 0.89 -7.28 -4.94
C VAL A 114 0.51 -5.84 -4.65
N ILE A 115 0.54 -4.98 -5.68
CA ILE A 115 0.23 -3.56 -5.55
C ILE A 115 -1.08 -3.29 -6.29
N GLU A 116 -2.09 -2.92 -5.52
CA GLU A 116 -3.44 -2.65 -6.01
C GLU A 116 -3.54 -1.28 -6.66
N GLY A 117 -4.01 -1.27 -7.89
CA GLY A 117 -4.33 -0.05 -8.62
C GLY A 117 -5.61 -0.18 -9.41
N THR A 118 -6.11 0.98 -9.87
CA THR A 118 -7.24 1.03 -10.81
C THR A 118 -6.77 1.11 -12.26
N GLY A 119 -5.48 1.37 -12.51
CA GLY A 119 -4.95 1.56 -13.88
C GLY A 119 -5.53 2.77 -14.60
N ARG A 120 -6.05 3.77 -13.87
CA ARG A 120 -6.63 4.99 -14.45
C ARG A 120 -5.63 5.83 -15.24
N THR A 121 -4.35 5.70 -14.92
CA THR A 121 -3.23 6.34 -15.60
C THR A 121 -2.12 5.32 -15.84
N THR A 122 -1.26 5.59 -16.82
CA THR A 122 -0.07 4.79 -17.11
C THR A 122 1.13 5.19 -16.27
N ASP A 123 1.21 6.45 -15.83
CA ASP A 123 2.40 7.00 -15.20
C ASP A 123 2.70 6.36 -13.84
N VAL A 124 1.66 6.14 -13.04
CA VAL A 124 1.79 5.53 -11.69
C VAL A 124 2.35 4.11 -11.76
N PRO A 125 1.78 3.16 -12.55
CA PRO A 125 2.35 1.82 -12.64
C PRO A 125 3.74 1.81 -13.29
N ILE A 126 4.03 2.69 -14.26
CA ILE A 126 5.37 2.82 -14.85
C ILE A 126 6.38 3.26 -13.80
N GLN A 127 6.12 4.35 -13.08
CA GLN A 127 7.01 4.87 -12.03
C GLN A 127 7.25 3.83 -10.94
N THR A 128 6.18 3.13 -10.52
CA THR A 128 6.27 2.06 -9.52
C THR A 128 7.15 0.91 -10.03
N ALA A 129 6.94 0.46 -11.27
CA ALA A 129 7.75 -0.60 -11.87
C ALA A 129 9.23 -0.19 -12.00
N THR A 130 9.51 1.03 -12.46
CA THR A 130 10.88 1.55 -12.58
C THR A 130 11.59 1.59 -11.23
N MET A 131 10.92 2.09 -10.18
CA MET A 131 11.47 2.13 -8.82
C MET A 131 11.83 0.72 -8.32
N LEU A 132 10.91 -0.24 -8.47
CA LEU A 132 11.09 -1.63 -8.01
C LEU A 132 12.20 -2.35 -8.78
N GLN A 133 12.32 -2.10 -10.09
CA GLN A 133 13.41 -2.62 -10.90
C GLN A 133 14.75 -2.01 -10.48
N SER A 134 14.83 -0.69 -10.27
CA SER A 134 16.09 -0.04 -9.86
C SER A 134 16.60 -0.50 -8.50
N GLY A 135 15.71 -0.80 -7.55
CA GLY A 135 16.09 -1.37 -6.25
C GLY A 135 16.64 -2.80 -6.34
N SER A 136 16.26 -3.56 -7.37
CA SER A 136 16.73 -4.93 -7.59
C SER A 136 18.10 -5.01 -8.27
N VAL A 137 18.57 -3.94 -8.91
CA VAL A 137 19.86 -3.89 -9.65
C VAL A 137 21.05 -3.53 -8.72
N ALA A 138 20.80 -3.19 -7.46
CA ALA A 138 21.83 -2.78 -6.50
C ALA A 138 22.32 -3.90 -5.54
N LYS A 139 22.27 -5.17 -5.97
CA LYS A 139 22.91 -6.30 -5.27
C LYS A 139 23.93 -7.00 -6.16
#